data_AF-A0A6N8FAD7-F1
#
_entry.id   AF-A0A6N8FAD7-F1
#
_cell.length_a   1.000
_cell.length_b   1.000
_cell.length_c   1.000
_cell.angle_alpha   90.00
_cell.angle_beta   90.00
_cell.angle_gamma   90.00
#
_symmetry.space_group_name_H-M   'P 1'
#
loop_
_entity.id
_entity.type
_entity.pdbx_description
1 polymer ?
#
loop_
_entity_poly.entity_id
_entity_poly.type
_entity_poly.pdbx_seq_one_letter_code
_entity_poly.pdbx_strand_id
1 'polypeptide(L)'
;MNYIQRELLTLKHEASRYCVISFAMLTMVLCSLPAFAQFKDEPENLSYSVQNQNLLLSNGKSFKATGQAEFSYLFWDVYNSTLFNAKGEFNKDSVWHEQGPVVLEIHYKRDIKAKDLIDSTVEQWQHLKISSADYEAYVTWLSETWPNLKKGDKLALLMYPDHSVFFYNNQFLSKQDNPAFGKTFLDIWLSVDTSEPKLRKQLLSL
;
A
#
# COMPACT_ATOMS: atom_id res chain seq x y z
N MET A 1 -35.29 -59.19 43.09
CA MET A 1 -34.67 -58.11 43.90
C MET A 1 -33.37 -58.67 44.46
N ASN A 2 -32.27 -58.45 43.75
CA ASN A 2 -30.96 -59.00 44.10
C ASN A 2 -30.18 -57.99 44.95
N TYR A 3 -29.36 -58.50 45.86
CA TYR A 3 -28.64 -57.78 46.93
C TYR A 3 -27.93 -56.49 46.46
N ILE A 4 -27.39 -56.49 45.24
CA ILE A 4 -26.71 -55.33 44.61
C ILE A 4 -27.63 -54.13 44.34
N GLN A 5 -28.95 -54.33 44.17
CA GLN A 5 -29.89 -53.21 43.94
C GLN A 5 -30.29 -52.48 45.22
N ARG A 6 -30.03 -53.04 46.42
CA ARG A 6 -30.34 -52.35 47.70
C ARG A 6 -29.21 -51.45 48.18
N GLU A 7 -27.94 -51.79 47.90
CA GLU A 7 -26.79 -50.92 48.23
C GLU A 7 -26.70 -49.66 47.35
N LEU A 8 -27.15 -49.73 46.09
CA LEU A 8 -27.13 -48.57 45.19
C LEU A 8 -28.17 -47.48 45.56
N LEU A 9 -29.20 -47.85 46.34
CA LEU A 9 -30.27 -46.94 46.78
C LEU A 9 -29.99 -46.30 48.15
N THR A 10 -29.13 -46.91 48.98
CA THR A 10 -28.64 -46.30 50.23
C THR A 10 -27.50 -45.31 49.98
N LEU A 11 -26.60 -45.58 49.03
CA LEU A 11 -25.54 -44.64 48.62
C LEU A 11 -26.07 -43.37 47.94
N LYS A 12 -27.29 -43.40 47.40
CA LYS A 12 -27.90 -42.23 46.74
C LYS A 12 -28.64 -41.28 47.69
N HIS A 13 -28.80 -41.65 48.97
CA HIS A 13 -29.56 -40.84 49.92
C HIS A 13 -28.76 -40.25 51.10
N GLU A 14 -27.49 -40.64 51.28
CA GLU A 14 -26.62 -40.10 52.37
C GLU A 14 -25.59 -39.05 51.92
N ALA A 15 -25.27 -38.93 50.63
CA ALA A 15 -24.30 -37.92 50.15
C ALA A 15 -24.90 -36.54 49.83
N SER A 16 -26.09 -36.22 50.38
CA SER A 16 -26.82 -34.97 50.10
C SER A 16 -26.71 -33.91 51.20
N ARG A 17 -26.07 -34.17 52.35
CA ARG A 17 -26.05 -33.19 53.44
C ARG A 17 -24.72 -33.25 54.19
N TYR A 18 -24.09 -32.08 54.35
CA TYR A 18 -22.96 -31.81 55.25
C TYR A 18 -21.55 -32.13 54.76
N CYS A 19 -21.03 -31.33 53.82
CA CYS A 19 -19.62 -30.91 53.93
C CYS A 19 -19.57 -29.38 53.89
N VAL A 20 -19.71 -28.86 55.09
CA VAL A 20 -19.58 -27.47 55.52
C VAL A 20 -18.09 -27.13 55.53
N ILE A 21 -17.72 -26.01 54.88
CA ILE A 21 -16.62 -25.10 55.22
C ILE A 21 -15.19 -25.69 55.22
N SER A 22 -14.34 -25.27 54.28
CA SER A 22 -13.19 -24.38 54.53
C SER A 22 -12.11 -24.46 53.44
N PHE A 23 -11.44 -23.33 53.25
CA PHE A 23 -10.12 -23.13 52.64
C PHE A 23 -9.95 -22.88 51.14
N ALA A 24 -9.35 -21.71 50.91
CA ALA A 24 -8.50 -21.29 49.81
C ALA A 24 -9.19 -20.71 48.56
N MET A 25 -9.35 -19.38 48.61
CA MET A 25 -9.15 -18.51 47.46
C MET A 25 -7.92 -18.95 46.67
N LEU A 26 -8.12 -19.66 45.56
CA LEU A 26 -7.13 -19.75 44.50
C LEU A 26 -7.58 -18.77 43.43
N THR A 27 -6.92 -17.61 43.47
CA THR A 27 -7.05 -16.49 42.55
C THR A 27 -7.17 -16.99 41.11
N MET A 28 -8.37 -16.81 40.56
CA MET A 28 -8.60 -16.81 39.13
C MET A 28 -7.71 -15.69 38.57
N VAL A 29 -6.52 -16.06 38.08
CA VAL A 29 -5.71 -15.17 37.27
C VAL A 29 -6.54 -14.95 36.00
N LEU A 30 -7.38 -13.92 36.06
CA LEU A 30 -7.83 -13.20 34.89
C LEU A 30 -6.55 -12.74 34.20
N CYS A 31 -6.04 -13.57 33.30
CA CYS A 31 -5.17 -13.15 32.24
C CYS A 31 -5.99 -12.15 31.41
N SER A 32 -6.06 -10.92 31.90
CA SER A 32 -6.19 -9.75 31.06
C SER A 32 -4.91 -9.71 30.24
N LEU A 33 -4.85 -10.57 29.23
CA LEU A 33 -4.04 -10.28 28.07
C LEU A 33 -4.48 -8.87 27.69
N PRO A 34 -3.59 -7.87 27.66
CA PRO A 34 -3.93 -6.67 26.94
C PRO A 34 -4.35 -7.18 25.56
N ALA A 35 -5.58 -6.84 25.15
CA ALA A 35 -5.96 -7.00 23.77
C ALA A 35 -4.76 -6.46 22.99
N PHE A 36 -4.04 -7.35 22.30
CA PHE A 36 -3.03 -6.94 21.36
C PHE A 36 -3.82 -6.01 20.45
N ALA A 37 -3.64 -4.71 20.65
CA ALA A 37 -4.23 -3.72 19.80
C ALA A 37 -3.59 -4.03 18.46
N GLN A 38 -4.32 -4.80 17.66
CA GLN A 38 -4.00 -5.05 16.28
C GLN A 38 -4.23 -3.68 15.66
N PHE A 39 -3.19 -2.84 15.70
CA PHE A 39 -3.09 -1.64 14.90
C PHE A 39 -3.05 -2.18 13.48
N LYS A 40 -4.24 -2.42 12.95
CA LYS A 40 -4.45 -2.69 11.55
C LYS A 40 -3.94 -1.40 10.92
N ASP A 41 -2.79 -1.47 10.25
CA ASP A 41 -2.20 -0.35 9.53
C ASP A 41 -3.21 0.06 8.44
N GLU A 42 -4.25 0.78 8.83
CA GLU A 42 -5.24 1.32 7.91
C GLU A 42 -4.51 2.40 7.11
N PRO A 43 -4.40 2.23 5.78
CA PRO A 43 -3.56 3.07 4.95
C PRO A 43 -4.04 4.53 4.93
N GLU A 44 -5.26 4.80 5.42
CA GLU A 44 -5.87 6.13 5.51
C GLU A 44 -5.07 7.15 6.33
N ASN A 45 -4.22 6.71 7.26
CA ASN A 45 -3.32 7.58 8.03
C ASN A 45 -1.86 7.54 7.54
N LEU A 46 -1.60 6.87 6.42
CA LEU A 46 -0.27 6.78 5.84
C LEU A 46 0.11 8.12 5.20
N SER A 47 1.29 8.62 5.54
CA SER A 47 1.87 9.80 4.90
C SER A 47 3.35 9.56 4.65
N TYR A 48 3.97 10.42 3.86
CA TYR A 48 5.42 10.38 3.66
C TYR A 48 6.04 11.76 3.70
N SER A 49 7.34 11.81 3.96
CA SER A 49 8.14 13.02 3.78
C SER A 49 9.39 12.68 2.97
N VAL A 50 9.94 13.68 2.27
CA VAL A 50 11.21 13.53 1.53
C VAL A 50 12.25 14.47 2.14
N GLN A 51 13.37 13.92 2.60
CA GLN A 51 14.50 14.67 3.14
C GLN A 51 15.81 14.04 2.67
N ASN A 52 16.75 14.87 2.19
CA ASN A 52 18.09 14.41 1.77
C ASN A 52 18.03 13.19 0.82
N GLN A 53 17.16 13.24 -0.19
CA GLN A 53 16.93 12.14 -1.15
C GLN A 53 16.37 10.83 -0.56
N ASN A 54 15.91 10.85 0.69
CA ASN A 54 15.22 9.72 1.32
C ASN A 54 13.74 10.05 1.47
N LEU A 55 12.89 9.12 1.03
CA LEU A 55 11.46 9.12 1.32
C LEU A 55 11.21 8.28 2.57
N LEU A 56 10.58 8.87 3.59
CA LEU A 56 10.24 8.22 4.85
C LEU A 56 8.71 8.16 4.99
N LEU A 57 8.17 6.95 5.08
CA LEU A 57 6.76 6.72 5.41
C LEU A 57 6.53 6.88 6.91
N SER A 58 5.32 7.31 7.30
CA SER A 58 4.92 7.46 8.71
C SER A 58 4.96 6.15 9.50
N ASN A 59 4.91 4.99 8.82
CA ASN A 59 5.08 3.66 9.43
C ASN A 59 6.56 3.21 9.57
N GLY A 60 7.52 4.12 9.34
CA GLY A 60 8.95 3.87 9.54
C GLY A 60 9.68 3.22 8.37
N LYS A 61 8.98 2.81 7.30
CA LYS A 61 9.64 2.34 6.07
C LYS A 61 10.32 3.51 5.36
N SER A 62 11.49 3.27 4.78
CA SER A 62 12.25 4.29 4.05
C SER A 62 12.71 3.79 2.69
N PHE A 63 12.84 4.73 1.74
CA PHE A 63 13.28 4.49 0.38
C PHE A 63 14.29 5.56 -0.01
N LYS A 64 15.28 5.18 -0.80
CA LYS A 64 16.33 6.06 -1.31
C LYS A 64 16.05 6.40 -2.76
N ALA A 65 16.31 7.66 -3.14
CA ALA A 65 16.19 8.09 -4.52
C ALA A 65 17.18 7.30 -5.39
N THR A 66 16.70 6.89 -6.56
CA THR A 66 17.44 6.17 -7.58
C THR A 66 17.83 7.10 -8.73
N GLY A 67 16.92 8.00 -9.10
CA GLY A 67 17.11 8.97 -10.17
C GLY A 67 15.98 10.01 -10.17
N GLN A 68 16.24 11.13 -10.85
CA GLN A 68 15.30 12.26 -10.99
C GLN A 68 15.24 12.68 -12.45
N ALA A 69 14.06 13.05 -12.92
CA ALA A 69 13.85 13.49 -14.29
C ALA A 69 12.89 14.68 -14.35
N GLU A 70 13.02 15.48 -15.41
CA GLU A 70 12.13 16.60 -15.70
C GLU A 70 11.45 16.33 -17.03
N PHE A 71 10.13 16.41 -17.05
CA PHE A 71 9.35 16.31 -18.29
C PHE A 71 8.95 17.70 -18.75
N SER A 72 9.32 18.04 -19.99
CA SER A 72 8.99 19.31 -20.63
C SER A 72 8.33 19.05 -21.98
N TYR A 73 7.26 19.81 -22.26
CA TYR A 73 6.56 19.77 -23.53
C TYR A 73 6.66 21.12 -24.22
N LEU A 74 7.25 21.13 -25.42
CA LEU A 74 7.65 22.34 -26.14
C LEU A 74 8.58 23.22 -25.28
N PHE A 75 8.05 24.32 -24.76
CA PHE A 75 8.77 25.31 -23.93
C PHE A 75 8.27 25.35 -22.48
N TRP A 76 7.41 24.40 -22.09
CA TRP A 76 6.84 24.34 -20.75
C TRP A 76 7.38 23.14 -19.98
N ASP A 77 7.89 23.38 -18.78
CA ASP A 77 8.12 22.31 -17.83
C ASP A 77 6.78 21.85 -17.25
N VAL A 78 6.52 20.55 -17.32
CA VAL A 78 5.25 19.96 -16.90
C VAL A 78 5.36 19.42 -15.48
N TYR A 79 6.39 18.62 -15.20
CA TYR A 79 6.64 18.06 -13.87
C TYR A 79 8.11 17.66 -13.67
N ASN A 80 8.49 17.52 -12.41
CA ASN A 80 9.69 16.78 -12.00
C ASN A 80 9.26 15.45 -11.39
N SER A 81 9.94 14.36 -11.73
CA SER A 81 9.72 13.04 -11.14
C SER A 81 10.95 12.52 -10.43
N THR A 82 10.75 11.82 -9.32
CA THR A 82 11.79 11.13 -8.56
C THR A 82 11.38 9.68 -8.34
N LEU A 83 12.26 8.75 -8.67
CA LEU A 83 12.05 7.32 -8.45
C LEU A 83 12.82 6.89 -7.21
N PHE A 84 12.18 6.11 -6.33
CA PHE A 84 12.78 5.59 -5.11
C PHE A 84 12.60 4.08 -5.02
N ASN A 85 13.56 3.40 -4.40
CA ASN A 85 13.42 2.01 -3.95
C ASN A 85 14.21 1.82 -2.64
N ALA A 86 14.20 0.61 -2.07
CA ALA A 86 14.87 0.36 -0.79
C ALA A 86 16.40 0.59 -0.85
N LYS A 87 17.04 0.36 -1.99
CA LYS A 87 18.50 0.38 -2.16
C LYS A 87 19.05 1.72 -2.67
N GLY A 88 18.24 2.50 -3.38
CA GLY A 88 18.67 3.69 -4.12
C GLY A 88 19.32 3.38 -5.47
N GLU A 89 19.21 2.14 -5.94
CA GLU A 89 19.76 1.70 -7.22
C GLU A 89 18.91 0.56 -7.81
N PHE A 90 18.87 0.47 -9.14
CA PHE A 90 18.29 -0.67 -9.85
C PHE A 90 19.41 -1.52 -10.46
N ASN A 91 19.29 -2.84 -10.30
CA ASN A 91 20.09 -3.78 -11.07
C ASN A 91 19.63 -3.73 -12.53
N LYS A 92 20.54 -3.30 -13.42
CA LYS A 92 20.30 -3.16 -14.86
C LYS A 92 20.03 -4.52 -15.54
N ASP A 93 20.50 -5.61 -14.94
CA ASP A 93 20.33 -6.97 -15.45
C ASP A 93 19.04 -7.64 -14.94
N SER A 94 18.24 -6.94 -14.14
CA SER A 94 17.00 -7.45 -13.55
C SER A 94 15.79 -6.62 -13.94
N VAL A 95 14.62 -7.26 -13.89
CA VAL A 95 13.36 -6.61 -14.21
C VAL A 95 13.00 -5.62 -13.09
N TRP A 96 12.66 -4.37 -13.42
CA TRP A 96 12.51 -3.30 -12.42
C TRP A 96 11.38 -3.55 -11.42
N HIS A 97 10.27 -4.16 -11.83
CA HIS A 97 9.11 -4.38 -10.96
C HIS A 97 9.30 -5.53 -9.96
N GLU A 98 10.29 -6.39 -10.19
CA GLU A 98 10.69 -7.46 -9.25
C GLU A 98 11.64 -6.93 -8.17
N GLN A 99 12.14 -5.71 -8.31
CA GLN A 99 13.07 -5.07 -7.38
C GLN A 99 12.36 -4.15 -6.37
N GLY A 100 11.04 -4.31 -6.24
CA GLY A 100 10.18 -3.49 -5.38
C GLY A 100 10.27 -3.79 -3.88
N PRO A 101 9.61 -2.97 -3.03
CA PRO A 101 8.68 -1.90 -3.38
C PRO A 101 9.33 -0.68 -4.05
N VAL A 102 8.56 0.01 -4.91
CA VAL A 102 9.02 1.15 -5.72
C VAL A 102 8.10 2.34 -5.48
N VAL A 103 8.67 3.54 -5.38
CA VAL A 103 7.90 4.80 -5.31
C VAL A 103 8.24 5.70 -6.47
N LEU A 104 7.25 6.23 -7.17
CA LEU A 104 7.40 7.34 -8.10
C LEU A 104 6.69 8.56 -7.53
N GLU A 105 7.43 9.60 -7.18
CA GLU A 105 6.88 10.93 -6.83
C GLU A 105 6.92 11.83 -8.06
N ILE A 106 5.83 12.52 -8.35
CA ILE A 106 5.69 13.51 -9.41
C ILE A 106 5.28 14.84 -8.78
N HIS A 107 6.07 15.89 -9.03
CA HIS A 107 5.82 17.26 -8.59
C HIS A 107 5.45 18.11 -9.80
N TYR A 108 4.19 18.55 -9.85
CA TYR A 108 3.60 19.22 -10.99
C TYR A 108 3.95 20.71 -11.01
N LYS A 109 4.38 21.20 -12.18
CA LYS A 109 4.78 22.60 -12.38
C LYS A 109 3.67 23.47 -13.01
N ARG A 110 2.48 22.92 -13.19
CA ARG A 110 1.31 23.56 -13.79
C ARG A 110 0.01 22.97 -13.25
N ASP A 111 -1.08 23.69 -13.48
CA ASP A 111 -2.42 23.20 -13.19
C ASP A 111 -2.85 22.15 -14.22
N ILE A 112 -3.46 21.06 -13.76
CA ILE A 112 -3.95 19.94 -14.58
C ILE A 112 -5.28 19.48 -14.00
N LYS A 113 -6.33 19.39 -14.83
CA LYS A 113 -7.60 18.81 -14.37
C LYS A 113 -7.45 17.31 -14.22
N ALA A 114 -8.14 16.72 -13.26
CA ALA A 114 -8.14 15.26 -13.04
C ALA A 114 -8.48 14.50 -14.33
N LYS A 115 -9.50 14.97 -15.07
CA LYS A 115 -9.87 14.40 -16.37
C LYS A 115 -8.72 14.41 -17.37
N ASP A 116 -8.03 15.54 -17.53
CA ASP A 116 -6.92 15.66 -18.49
C ASP A 116 -5.74 14.75 -18.11
N LEU A 117 -5.50 14.57 -16.80
CA LEU A 117 -4.50 13.64 -16.29
C LEU A 117 -4.87 12.18 -16.56
N ILE A 118 -6.14 11.81 -16.39
CA ILE A 118 -6.65 10.47 -16.67
C ILE A 118 -6.60 10.19 -18.18
N ASP A 119 -7.06 11.12 -19.01
CA ASP A 119 -7.03 10.99 -20.46
C ASP A 119 -5.58 10.79 -20.95
N SER A 120 -4.63 11.60 -20.45
CA SER A 120 -3.21 11.43 -20.75
C SER A 120 -2.66 10.07 -20.28
N THR A 121 -3.08 9.58 -19.11
CA THR A 121 -2.70 8.26 -18.60
C THR A 121 -3.19 7.14 -19.52
N VAL A 122 -4.42 7.25 -20.02
CA VAL A 122 -5.00 6.30 -20.99
C VAL A 122 -4.23 6.33 -22.31
N GLU A 123 -3.88 7.51 -22.82
CA GLU A 123 -3.05 7.63 -24.03
C GLU A 123 -1.70 6.91 -23.87
N GLN A 124 -1.07 7.00 -22.69
CA GLN A 124 0.18 6.29 -22.41
C GLN A 124 -0.01 4.77 -22.34
N TRP A 125 -1.09 4.28 -21.72
CA TRP A 125 -1.41 2.85 -21.74
C TRP A 125 -1.72 2.31 -23.13
N GLN A 126 -2.40 3.10 -23.96
CA GLN A 126 -2.62 2.77 -25.37
C GLN A 126 -1.31 2.74 -26.17
N HIS A 127 -0.40 3.69 -25.93
CA HIS A 127 0.94 3.67 -26.51
C HIS A 127 1.70 2.38 -26.17
N LEU A 128 1.59 1.94 -24.91
CA LEU A 128 2.14 0.68 -24.41
C LEU A 128 1.36 -0.57 -24.88
N LYS A 129 0.33 -0.40 -25.71
CA LYS A 129 -0.52 -1.47 -26.27
C LYS A 129 -1.24 -2.28 -25.20
N ILE A 130 -1.53 -1.68 -24.05
CA ILE A 130 -2.35 -2.29 -23.00
C ILE A 130 -3.81 -2.28 -23.47
N SER A 131 -4.50 -3.41 -23.33
CA SER A 131 -5.89 -3.54 -23.76
C SER A 131 -6.80 -2.67 -22.90
N SER A 132 -7.86 -2.09 -23.49
CA SER A 132 -8.83 -1.31 -22.71
C SER A 132 -9.48 -2.13 -21.59
N ALA A 133 -9.73 -3.42 -21.85
CA ALA A 133 -10.24 -4.35 -20.85
C ALA A 133 -9.34 -4.47 -19.59
N ASP A 134 -8.03 -4.21 -19.72
CA ASP A 134 -7.08 -4.31 -18.61
C ASP A 134 -7.02 -3.03 -17.76
N TYR A 135 -7.38 -1.86 -18.33
CA TYR A 135 -7.26 -0.57 -17.64
C TYR A 135 -8.57 0.16 -17.38
N GLU A 136 -9.69 -0.19 -18.03
CA GLU A 136 -10.96 0.52 -17.90
C GLU A 136 -11.45 0.59 -16.44
N ALA A 137 -11.30 -0.51 -15.68
CA ALA A 137 -11.64 -0.51 -14.26
C ALA A 137 -10.78 0.48 -13.45
N TYR A 138 -9.51 0.67 -13.84
CA TYR A 138 -8.66 1.67 -13.22
C TYR A 138 -9.10 3.08 -13.57
N VAL A 139 -9.51 3.35 -14.80
CA VAL A 139 -10.01 4.67 -15.22
C VAL A 139 -11.18 5.12 -14.36
N THR A 140 -12.16 4.22 -14.11
CA THR A 140 -13.29 4.51 -13.22
C THR A 140 -12.80 4.88 -11.82
N TRP A 141 -11.96 4.03 -11.21
CA TRP A 141 -11.42 4.28 -9.87
C TRP A 141 -10.57 5.56 -9.78
N LEU A 142 -9.75 5.84 -10.80
CA LEU A 142 -8.96 7.08 -10.87
C LEU A 142 -9.87 8.31 -10.96
N SER A 143 -10.98 8.23 -11.71
CA SER A 143 -11.94 9.32 -11.83
C SER A 143 -12.67 9.65 -10.52
N GLU A 144 -12.81 8.66 -9.64
CA GLU A 144 -13.42 8.82 -8.32
C GLU A 144 -12.43 9.34 -7.27
N THR A 145 -11.13 9.11 -7.45
CA THR A 145 -10.13 9.33 -6.40
C THR A 145 -9.14 10.45 -6.68
N TRP A 146 -8.82 10.75 -7.94
CA TRP A 146 -7.83 11.79 -8.26
C TRP A 146 -8.42 13.21 -8.21
N PRO A 147 -7.77 14.13 -7.48
CA PRO A 147 -8.18 15.53 -7.47
C PRO A 147 -7.66 16.27 -8.72
N ASN A 148 -8.20 17.47 -8.96
CA ASN A 148 -7.52 18.42 -9.83
C ASN A 148 -6.19 18.83 -9.20
N LEU A 149 -5.14 18.92 -10.00
CA LEU A 149 -3.81 19.32 -9.59
C LEU A 149 -3.58 20.79 -9.89
N LYS A 150 -2.94 21.48 -8.96
CA LYS A 150 -2.40 22.83 -9.12
C LYS A 150 -0.89 22.77 -9.27
N LYS A 151 -0.32 23.82 -9.82
CA LYS A 151 1.13 24.04 -9.77
C LYS A 151 1.63 23.95 -8.32
N GLY A 152 2.62 23.09 -8.09
CA GLY A 152 3.21 22.81 -6.78
C GLY A 152 2.65 21.56 -6.10
N ASP A 153 1.54 21.00 -6.60
CA ASP A 153 1.01 19.77 -6.05
C ASP A 153 1.86 18.55 -6.42
N LYS A 154 1.77 17.52 -5.58
CA LYS A 154 2.47 16.25 -5.75
C LYS A 154 1.49 15.09 -5.80
N LEU A 155 1.76 14.17 -6.72
CA LEU A 155 1.16 12.84 -6.73
C LEU A 155 2.28 11.81 -6.64
N ALA A 156 2.15 10.82 -5.76
CA ALA A 156 3.10 9.72 -5.69
C ALA A 156 2.38 8.38 -5.70
N LEU A 157 2.95 7.40 -6.41
CA LEU A 157 2.53 6.01 -6.35
C LEU A 157 3.60 5.19 -5.63
N LEU A 158 3.20 4.48 -4.56
CA LEU A 158 3.98 3.40 -3.97
C LEU A 158 3.40 2.06 -4.43
N MET A 159 4.21 1.29 -5.14
CA MET A 159 3.88 -0.05 -5.60
C MET A 159 4.48 -1.10 -4.67
N TYR A 160 3.62 -1.92 -4.08
CA TYR A 160 3.95 -3.21 -3.47
C TYR A 160 3.68 -4.36 -4.46
N PRO A 161 4.16 -5.59 -4.18
CA PRO A 161 3.87 -6.74 -5.04
C PRO A 161 2.38 -7.09 -5.17
N ASP A 162 1.59 -6.80 -4.13
CA ASP A 162 0.19 -7.20 -4.00
C ASP A 162 -0.80 -6.05 -4.17
N HIS A 163 -0.38 -4.80 -3.97
CA HIS A 163 -1.24 -3.62 -4.04
C HIS A 163 -0.45 -2.35 -4.37
N SER A 164 -1.14 -1.24 -4.56
CA SER A 164 -0.51 0.08 -4.69
C SER A 164 -1.24 1.16 -3.94
N VAL A 165 -0.52 2.20 -3.52
CA VAL A 165 -1.03 3.31 -2.73
C VAL A 165 -0.68 4.62 -3.42
N PHE A 166 -1.69 5.44 -3.72
CA PHE A 166 -1.49 6.81 -4.12
C PHE A 166 -1.41 7.73 -2.90
N PHE A 167 -0.59 8.75 -3.05
CA PHE A 167 -0.51 9.87 -2.15
C PHE A 167 -0.69 11.17 -2.91
N TYR A 168 -1.44 12.10 -2.33
CA TYR A 168 -1.59 13.47 -2.80
C TYR A 168 -1.03 14.42 -1.75
N ASN A 169 -0.11 15.30 -2.15
CA ASN A 169 0.56 16.23 -1.24
C ASN A 169 1.02 15.56 0.06
N ASN A 170 1.78 14.47 -0.10
CA ASN A 170 2.40 13.72 0.99
C ASN A 170 1.44 12.93 1.91
N GLN A 171 0.13 12.98 1.67
CA GLN A 171 -0.91 12.27 2.43
C GLN A 171 -1.51 11.14 1.60
N PHE A 172 -1.96 10.06 2.25
CA PHE A 172 -2.71 8.99 1.59
C PHE A 172 -3.88 9.57 0.79
N LEU A 173 -4.04 9.08 -0.44
CA LEU A 173 -5.14 9.43 -1.32
C LEU A 173 -6.07 8.23 -1.53
N SER A 174 -5.52 7.12 -2.00
CA SER A 174 -6.30 5.93 -2.33
C SER A 174 -5.41 4.69 -2.40
N LYS A 175 -6.04 3.51 -2.34
CA LYS A 175 -5.39 2.21 -2.47
C LYS A 175 -6.06 1.42 -3.59
N GLN A 176 -5.24 0.70 -4.35
CA GLN A 176 -5.67 -0.26 -5.36
C GLN A 176 -5.12 -1.64 -5.01
N ASP A 177 -6.01 -2.59 -4.77
CA ASP A 177 -5.66 -3.96 -4.35
C ASP A 177 -5.34 -4.89 -5.53
N ASN A 178 -5.56 -4.45 -6.77
CA ASN A 178 -5.13 -5.23 -7.93
C ASN A 178 -3.59 -5.19 -8.07
N PRO A 179 -2.87 -6.33 -7.94
CA PRO A 179 -1.41 -6.37 -8.02
C PRO A 179 -0.85 -5.95 -9.38
N ALA A 180 -1.64 -6.06 -10.46
CA ALA A 180 -1.21 -5.65 -11.78
C ALA A 180 -1.20 -4.13 -11.98
N PHE A 181 -1.96 -3.38 -11.16
CA PHE A 181 -2.14 -1.95 -11.35
C PHE A 181 -0.81 -1.19 -11.24
N GLY A 182 -0.07 -1.40 -10.15
CA GLY A 182 1.16 -0.63 -9.89
C GLY A 182 2.19 -0.79 -11.01
N LYS A 183 2.33 -2.03 -11.52
CA LYS A 183 3.18 -2.30 -12.67
C LYS A 183 2.69 -1.55 -13.91
N THR A 184 1.41 -1.70 -14.24
CA THR A 184 0.76 -1.09 -15.40
C THR A 184 0.89 0.44 -15.38
N PHE A 185 0.73 1.06 -14.21
CA PHE A 185 0.87 2.49 -14.04
C PHE A 185 2.33 2.94 -14.18
N LEU A 186 3.27 2.30 -13.49
CA LEU A 186 4.68 2.69 -13.54
C LEU A 186 5.34 2.37 -14.89
N ASP A 187 4.81 1.42 -15.67
CA ASP A 187 5.26 1.14 -17.04
C ASP A 187 5.22 2.37 -17.94
N ILE A 188 4.34 3.35 -17.69
CA ILE A 188 4.30 4.64 -18.39
C ILE A 188 5.68 5.31 -18.39
N TRP A 189 6.43 5.21 -17.29
CA TRP A 189 7.77 5.79 -17.16
C TRP A 189 8.90 4.75 -17.28
N LEU A 190 8.66 3.51 -16.85
CA LEU A 190 9.72 2.52 -16.61
C LEU A 190 9.76 1.40 -17.65
N SER A 191 8.72 1.24 -18.46
CA SER A 191 8.72 0.29 -19.58
C SER A 191 9.83 0.63 -20.57
N VAL A 192 10.44 -0.38 -21.18
CA VAL A 192 11.36 -0.18 -22.31
C VAL A 192 10.68 0.47 -23.52
N ASP A 193 9.37 0.29 -23.63
CA ASP A 193 8.50 0.84 -24.69
C ASP A 193 7.80 2.15 -24.27
N THR A 194 8.27 2.81 -23.21
CA THR A 194 7.75 4.13 -22.82
C THR A 194 7.87 5.14 -23.97
N SER A 195 6.91 6.05 -24.04
CA SER A 195 6.96 7.21 -24.95
C SER A 195 8.11 8.17 -24.61
N GLU A 196 8.67 8.10 -23.38
CA GLU A 196 9.72 9.00 -22.89
C GLU A 196 11.04 8.27 -22.51
N PRO A 197 11.79 7.67 -23.48
CA PRO A 197 12.99 6.89 -23.16
C PRO A 197 14.11 7.66 -22.47
N LYS A 198 14.21 8.98 -22.67
CA LYS A 198 15.21 9.82 -21.99
C LYS A 198 14.87 9.98 -20.51
N LEU A 199 13.60 10.24 -20.21
CA LEU A 199 13.07 10.35 -18.86
C LEU A 199 13.30 9.05 -18.09
N ARG A 200 13.00 7.90 -18.72
CA ARG A 200 13.28 6.57 -18.17
C ARG A 200 14.75 6.39 -17.76
N LYS A 201 15.70 6.75 -18.64
CA LYS A 201 17.13 6.61 -18.35
C LYS A 201 17.55 7.44 -17.14
N GLN A 202 17.04 8.66 -17.02
CA GLN A 202 17.29 9.53 -15.87
C GLN A 202 16.73 8.95 -14.57
N LEU A 203 15.50 8.39 -14.59
CA LEU A 203 14.90 7.78 -13.40
C LEU A 203 15.61 6.50 -12.94
N LEU A 204 16.03 5.66 -13.89
CA LEU A 204 16.71 4.39 -13.60
C LEU A 204 18.24 4.53 -13.47
N SER A 205 18.79 5.73 -13.62
CA SER A 205 20.23 5.99 -13.65
C SER A 205 20.99 5.08 -14.64
N LEU A 206 20.41 4.94 -15.84
CA LEU A 206 20.91 4.05 -16.91
C LEU A 206 22.00 4.66 -17.76
#